data_AF-A0A536VGW4-F1
#
_entry.id   AF-A0A536VGW4-F1
#
_cell.length_a   1.000
_cell.length_b   1.000
_cell.length_c   1.000
_cell.angle_alpha   90.00
_cell.angle_beta   90.00
_cell.angle_gamma   90.00
#
_symmetry.space_group_name_H-M   'P 1'
#
loop_
_entity.id
_entity.type
_entity.pdbx_description
1 polymer ?
#
loop_
_entity_poly.entity_id
_entity_poly.type
_entity_poly.pdbx_seq_one_letter_code
_entity_poly.pdbx_strand_id
1 'polypeptide(L)'
;MLPLSAANALVTHGVELSRGTGVNVRTTPQVTRPADAWNFISSTWTRLHGESTSRTGSAPVYQTTRPGGIGSNMPATTASRSAEPLPLRPMPSVSGAASRSEQAQDPLSRYVHQLSELTGMVSCCVFEVATGREIVHAGASPGAAALAEHGSELLAAMLSTSRTLGLGHALPDAAITLGAHHLLLRAVPKHPGFALHAVLDKTHANLTLARLQILRMDAIFDEPAG
;
A
#
# COMPACT_ATOMS: atom_id res chain seq x y z
N MET A 1 28.12 -3.77 9.87
CA MET A 1 28.44 -2.75 10.89
C MET A 1 28.35 -1.38 10.25
N LEU A 2 27.34 -0.57 10.59
CA LEU A 2 27.27 0.83 10.17
C LEU A 2 28.23 1.66 11.04
N PRO A 3 29.08 2.53 10.48
CA PRO A 3 29.99 3.34 11.27
C PRO A 3 29.19 4.44 11.98
N LEU A 4 29.25 4.45 13.31
CA LEU A 4 28.78 5.55 14.15
C LEU A 4 29.77 6.71 14.05
N SER A 5 29.76 7.46 12.95
CA SER A 5 30.55 8.68 12.85
C SER A 5 29.99 9.74 13.80
N ALA A 6 30.86 10.35 14.61
CA ALA A 6 30.48 11.35 15.59
C ALA A 6 29.76 12.55 14.96
N ALA A 7 28.71 13.04 15.63
CA ALA A 7 27.86 14.16 15.24
C ALA A 7 28.59 15.38 14.64
N ASN A 8 29.78 15.69 15.15
CA ASN A 8 30.57 16.84 14.73
C ASN A 8 31.11 16.70 13.30
N ALA A 9 31.34 15.49 12.80
CA ALA A 9 31.81 15.27 11.44
C ALA A 9 30.73 15.63 10.41
N LEU A 10 29.45 15.38 10.73
CA LEU A 10 28.33 15.65 9.80
C LEU A 10 28.11 17.15 9.57
N VAL A 11 28.30 17.96 10.62
CA VAL A 11 28.18 19.43 10.51
C VAL A 11 29.27 19.98 9.58
N THR A 12 30.51 19.50 9.71
CA THR A 12 31.63 19.94 8.87
C THR A 12 31.40 19.59 7.39
N HIS A 13 31.00 18.35 7.09
CA HIS A 13 30.68 17.94 5.72
C HIS A 13 29.47 18.71 5.14
N GLY A 14 28.48 19.02 5.97
CA GLY A 14 27.33 19.84 5.56
C GLY A 14 27.76 21.26 5.14
N VAL A 15 28.69 21.86 5.87
CA VAL A 15 29.25 23.18 5.52
C VAL A 15 30.05 23.10 4.22
N GLU A 16 30.86 22.05 4.00
CA GLU A 16 31.59 21.86 2.74
C GLU A 16 30.66 21.71 1.54
N LEU A 17 29.59 20.94 1.65
CA LEU A 17 28.59 20.76 0.59
C LEU A 17 27.86 22.07 0.22
N SER A 18 27.70 22.98 1.19
CA SER A 18 27.07 24.29 0.94
C SER A 18 28.00 25.30 0.27
N ARG A 19 29.32 25.08 0.29
CA ARG A 19 30.28 26.04 -0.29
C ARG A 19 30.24 25.99 -1.81
N GLY A 20 29.95 27.14 -2.42
CA GLY A 20 30.02 27.33 -3.87
C GLY A 20 28.85 26.74 -4.68
N THR A 21 27.90 26.06 -4.04
CA THR A 21 26.79 25.36 -4.71
C THR A 21 25.48 26.16 -4.72
N GLY A 22 25.40 27.26 -3.96
CA GLY A 22 24.14 28.00 -3.75
C GLY A 22 23.09 27.22 -2.96
N VAL A 23 23.44 26.03 -2.46
CA VAL A 23 22.55 25.14 -1.70
C VAL A 23 22.73 25.40 -0.21
N ASN A 24 21.62 25.72 0.48
CA ASN A 24 21.63 25.90 1.93
C ASN A 24 21.55 24.53 2.62
N VAL A 25 22.62 24.14 3.32
CA VAL A 25 22.71 22.87 4.04
C VAL A 25 22.67 23.14 5.54
N ARG A 26 21.71 22.52 6.24
CA ARG A 26 21.55 22.67 7.69
C ARG A 26 21.42 21.30 8.35
N THR A 27 22.21 21.07 9.38
CA THR A 27 22.19 19.81 10.14
C THR A 27 21.34 19.98 11.39
N THR A 28 20.41 19.05 11.65
CA THR A 28 19.59 19.05 12.87
C THR A 28 20.42 18.62 14.09
N PRO A 29 20.06 19.04 15.31
CA PRO A 29 20.70 18.55 16.53
C PRO A 29 20.57 17.03 16.66
N GLN A 30 21.47 16.42 17.44
CA GLN A 30 21.48 14.97 17.67
C GLN A 30 20.19 14.54 18.36
N VAL A 31 19.46 13.63 17.72
CA VAL A 31 18.20 13.09 18.25
C VAL A 31 18.52 11.82 19.02
N THR A 32 18.29 11.83 20.33
CA THR A 32 18.57 10.68 21.21
C THR A 32 17.42 9.68 21.27
N ARG A 33 16.21 10.07 20.84
CA ARG A 33 15.02 9.21 20.77
C ARG A 33 14.45 9.17 19.35
N PRO A 34 14.29 7.98 18.73
CA PRO A 34 13.86 7.88 17.33
C PRO A 34 12.54 8.60 16.99
N ALA A 35 11.61 8.69 17.95
CA ALA A 35 10.31 9.35 17.76
C ALA A 35 10.43 10.87 17.52
N ASP A 36 11.47 11.53 18.06
CA ASP A 36 11.61 12.98 17.99
C ASP A 36 12.15 13.45 16.62
N ALA A 37 12.81 12.57 15.86
CA ALA A 37 13.37 12.90 14.55
C ALA A 37 12.28 13.32 13.55
N TRP A 38 11.10 12.68 13.63
CA TRP A 38 9.97 12.99 12.76
C TRP A 38 9.38 14.37 13.03
N ASN A 39 9.39 14.83 14.29
CA ASN A 39 8.94 16.17 14.67
C ASN A 39 9.86 17.27 14.09
N PHE A 40 11.17 17.02 14.03
CA PHE A 40 12.11 17.94 13.37
C PHE A 40 11.94 17.98 11.84
N ILE A 41 11.75 16.82 11.20
CA ILE A 41 11.53 16.74 9.75
C ILE A 41 10.23 17.46 9.35
N SER A 42 9.12 17.17 10.04
CA SER A 42 7.82 17.77 9.76
C SER A 42 7.80 19.29 10.04
N SER A 43 8.42 19.75 11.11
CA SER A 43 8.54 21.19 11.41
C SER A 43 9.40 21.94 10.37
N THR A 44 10.51 21.34 9.92
CA THR A 44 11.37 21.94 8.88
C THR A 44 10.64 22.00 7.54
N TRP A 45 9.93 20.93 7.18
CA TRP A 45 9.09 20.89 5.98
C TRP A 45 8.00 21.97 6.00
N THR A 46 7.29 22.07 7.13
CA THR A 46 6.22 23.06 7.32
C THR A 46 6.75 24.49 7.25
N ARG A 47 7.95 24.76 7.77
CA ARG A 47 8.57 26.08 7.67
C ARG A 47 8.94 26.44 6.23
N LEU A 48 9.50 25.49 5.48
CA LEU A 48 9.85 25.67 4.06
C LEU A 48 8.59 25.89 3.19
N HIS A 49 7.47 25.26 3.56
CA HIS A 49 6.19 25.39 2.83
C HIS A 49 5.33 26.55 3.32
N GLY A 50 5.49 26.98 4.57
CA GLY A 50 4.85 28.14 5.15
C GLY A 50 5.39 29.45 4.59
N GLU A 51 6.68 29.49 4.20
CA GLU A 51 7.26 30.63 3.47
C GLU A 51 6.67 30.77 2.05
N SER A 52 6.22 29.69 1.42
CA SER A 52 5.50 29.70 0.13
C SER A 52 4.06 30.21 0.24
N THR A 53 3.44 30.11 1.43
CA THR A 53 2.02 30.43 1.65
C THR A 53 1.85 31.68 2.52
N SER A 54 2.48 32.77 2.12
CA SER A 54 2.14 34.11 2.63
C SER A 54 1.59 34.99 1.50
N ARG A 55 0.53 34.50 0.85
CA ARG A 55 -0.45 35.38 0.22
C ARG A 55 -1.83 34.75 0.31
N THR A 56 -2.70 35.48 1.02
CA THR A 56 -4.17 35.44 1.02
C THR A 56 -4.87 34.21 1.60
N GLY A 57 -5.73 34.46 2.58
CA GLY A 57 -6.94 33.66 2.78
C GLY A 57 -7.22 33.26 4.23
N SER A 58 -7.82 34.16 4.99
CA SER A 58 -8.47 33.86 6.27
C SER A 58 -9.54 32.77 6.10
N ALA A 59 -9.48 31.70 6.89
CA ALA A 59 -10.52 30.67 6.94
C ALA A 59 -11.62 31.06 7.95
N PRO A 60 -12.92 30.83 7.67
CA PRO A 60 -13.99 31.14 8.59
C PRO A 60 -14.21 30.02 9.62
N VAL A 61 -14.54 30.46 10.83
CA VAL A 61 -14.97 29.65 11.97
C VAL A 61 -16.43 29.24 11.76
N TYR A 62 -16.73 27.94 11.81
CA TYR A 62 -18.12 27.47 11.94
C TYR A 62 -18.47 27.28 13.42
N GLN A 63 -19.33 28.17 13.92
CA GLN A 63 -19.95 28.13 15.24
C GLN A 63 -21.17 27.19 15.18
N THR A 64 -21.20 26.14 16.00
CA THR A 64 -22.38 25.28 16.16
C THR A 64 -23.26 25.83 17.29
N THR A 65 -24.35 26.50 16.96
CA THR A 65 -25.40 26.87 17.91
C THR A 65 -26.48 25.78 17.94
N ARG A 66 -26.66 25.17 19.13
CA ARG A 66 -27.88 24.42 19.46
C ARG A 66 -29.04 25.40 19.69
N PRO A 67 -30.27 25.02 19.32
CA PRO A 67 -31.45 25.44 20.07
C PRO A 67 -32.04 24.25 20.84
N GLY A 68 -32.42 24.49 22.09
CA GLY A 68 -33.20 23.57 22.92
C GLY A 68 -34.67 23.97 22.99
N GLY A 69 -35.51 22.97 23.31
CA GLY A 69 -36.86 23.08 23.89
C GLY A 69 -38.01 23.40 22.90
N ILE A 70 -39.28 23.02 23.09
CA ILE A 70 -40.05 22.43 24.21
C ILE A 70 -41.42 21.96 23.62
N GLY A 71 -41.97 20.82 24.09
CA GLY A 71 -43.41 20.48 24.12
C GLY A 71 -44.08 20.11 22.78
N SER A 72 -45.10 19.24 22.66
CA SER A 72 -46.02 18.65 23.64
C SER A 72 -46.80 17.48 22.97
N ASN A 73 -47.36 16.60 23.81
CA ASN A 73 -48.58 15.81 23.63
C ASN A 73 -48.59 14.46 22.86
N MET A 74 -48.76 13.43 23.69
CA MET A 74 -49.29 12.06 23.48
C MET A 74 -50.60 11.99 22.65
N PRO A 75 -50.94 10.83 22.03
CA PRO A 75 -51.49 9.69 22.77
C PRO A 75 -50.88 8.33 22.42
N ALA A 76 -50.85 7.47 23.44
CA ALA A 76 -50.50 6.07 23.35
C ALA A 76 -51.62 5.34 22.60
N THR A 77 -51.25 4.69 21.50
CA THR A 77 -52.05 3.60 20.94
C THR A 77 -51.28 2.32 21.17
N THR A 78 -51.70 1.58 22.18
CA THR A 78 -51.22 0.23 22.48
C THR A 78 -51.70 -0.70 21.37
N ALA A 79 -50.81 -1.03 20.44
CA ALA A 79 -50.99 -2.17 19.54
C ALA A 79 -49.99 -3.27 19.96
N SER A 80 -50.41 -4.11 20.89
CA SER A 80 -49.76 -5.40 21.16
C SER A 80 -49.83 -6.26 19.89
N ARG A 81 -48.78 -6.26 19.09
CA ARG A 81 -48.50 -7.38 18.17
C ARG A 81 -47.74 -8.43 18.98
N SER A 82 -48.47 -9.43 19.43
CA SER A 82 -47.91 -10.73 19.79
C SER A 82 -47.14 -11.28 18.60
N ALA A 83 -45.80 -11.17 18.64
CA ALA A 83 -44.91 -11.82 17.70
C ALA A 83 -44.81 -13.30 18.09
N GLU A 84 -45.50 -14.15 17.34
CA GLU A 84 -45.39 -15.60 17.43
C GLU A 84 -43.97 -16.00 17.00
N PRO A 85 -43.20 -16.75 17.81
CA PRO A 85 -41.84 -17.11 17.47
C PRO A 85 -41.86 -18.09 16.28
N LEU A 86 -41.30 -17.65 15.15
CA LEU A 86 -41.07 -18.50 13.99
C LEU A 86 -40.25 -19.73 14.40
N PRO A 87 -40.63 -20.96 13.96
CA PRO A 87 -39.86 -22.16 14.27
C PRO A 87 -38.46 -22.04 13.66
N LEU A 88 -37.46 -22.15 14.54
CA LEU A 88 -36.04 -22.14 14.20
C LEU A 88 -35.75 -23.30 13.23
N ARG A 89 -35.52 -22.98 11.96
CA ARG A 89 -34.87 -23.91 11.03
C ARG A 89 -33.36 -23.80 11.27
N PRO A 90 -32.65 -24.90 11.57
CA PRO A 90 -31.19 -24.85 11.65
C PRO A 90 -30.65 -24.40 10.29
N MET A 91 -29.75 -23.40 10.30
CA MET A 91 -29.06 -22.97 9.10
C MET A 91 -28.35 -24.17 8.47
N PRO A 92 -28.41 -24.36 7.14
CA PRO A 92 -27.57 -25.34 6.48
C PRO A 92 -26.11 -25.02 6.81
N SER A 93 -25.36 -26.02 7.26
CA SER A 93 -23.93 -25.89 7.51
C SER A 93 -23.26 -25.39 6.24
N VAL A 94 -22.78 -24.15 6.27
CA VAL A 94 -22.01 -23.57 5.16
C VAL A 94 -20.71 -24.37 5.09
N SER A 95 -20.59 -25.28 4.12
CA SER A 95 -19.37 -26.05 3.87
C SER A 95 -18.13 -25.18 3.58
N GLY A 96 -18.28 -23.84 3.54
CA GLY A 96 -17.20 -22.88 3.34
C GLY A 96 -16.39 -22.51 4.60
N ALA A 97 -16.81 -22.91 5.81
CA ALA A 97 -16.02 -22.64 7.01
C ALA A 97 -14.77 -23.54 7.09
N ALA A 98 -14.88 -24.81 6.66
CA ALA A 98 -13.77 -25.76 6.67
C ALA A 98 -12.72 -25.46 5.58
N SER A 99 -13.13 -24.92 4.43
CA SER A 99 -12.21 -24.54 3.35
C SER A 99 -11.38 -23.29 3.67
N ARG A 100 -11.85 -22.42 4.59
CA ARG A 100 -11.12 -21.23 5.04
C ARG A 100 -10.00 -21.57 6.04
N SER A 101 -10.13 -22.71 6.73
CA SER A 101 -9.13 -23.20 7.71
C SER A 101 -8.00 -24.03 7.11
N GLU A 102 -8.16 -24.64 5.93
CA GLU A 102 -7.06 -25.30 5.19
C GLU A 102 -6.21 -24.29 4.39
N GLN A 103 -6.76 -23.12 4.09
CA GLN A 103 -6.02 -21.95 3.56
C GLN A 103 -5.09 -21.31 4.62
N ALA A 104 -4.93 -21.93 5.79
CA ALA A 104 -3.94 -21.58 6.78
C ALA A 104 -2.52 -21.84 6.23
N GLN A 105 -2.06 -20.83 5.47
CA GLN A 105 -0.67 -20.50 5.14
C GLN A 105 -0.03 -21.18 3.92
N ASP A 106 -0.71 -21.09 2.79
CA ASP A 106 0.00 -21.09 1.50
C ASP A 106 1.03 -19.93 1.49
N PRO A 107 2.33 -20.18 1.20
CA PRO A 107 3.35 -19.14 1.13
C PRO A 107 2.95 -17.96 0.22
N LEU A 108 2.19 -18.21 -0.86
CA LEU A 108 1.69 -17.14 -1.73
C LEU A 108 0.67 -16.24 -1.02
N SER A 109 -0.23 -16.83 -0.22
CA SER A 109 -1.21 -16.07 0.56
C SER A 109 -0.53 -15.17 1.59
N ARG A 110 0.51 -15.68 2.27
CA ARG A 110 1.31 -14.89 3.20
C ARG A 110 2.08 -13.78 2.48
N TYR A 111 2.69 -14.09 1.34
CA TYR A 111 3.42 -13.12 0.52
C TYR A 111 2.52 -11.95 0.11
N VAL A 112 1.37 -12.22 -0.52
CA VAL A 112 0.44 -11.17 -0.98
C VAL A 112 -0.10 -10.34 0.20
N HIS A 113 -0.39 -10.96 1.34
CA HIS A 113 -0.81 -10.22 2.54
C HIS A 113 0.28 -9.24 3.01
N GLN A 114 1.53 -9.69 3.14
CA GLN A 114 2.61 -8.79 3.55
C GLN A 114 2.84 -7.69 2.50
N LEU A 115 2.69 -7.99 1.21
CA LEU A 115 2.77 -6.99 0.15
C LEU A 115 1.71 -5.90 0.30
N SER A 116 0.50 -6.28 0.72
CA SER A 116 -0.61 -5.34 0.93
C SER A 116 -0.35 -4.35 2.08
N GLU A 117 0.57 -4.68 3.00
CA GLU A 117 0.97 -3.82 4.12
C GLU A 117 2.02 -2.77 3.73
N LEU A 118 2.57 -2.84 2.51
CA LEU A 118 3.54 -1.86 2.03
C LEU A 118 2.92 -0.48 1.86
N THR A 119 3.66 0.56 2.23
CA THR A 119 3.19 1.94 2.16
C THR A 119 2.78 2.33 0.74
N GLY A 120 1.52 2.73 0.59
CA GLY A 120 0.95 3.15 -0.69
C GLY A 120 0.59 1.99 -1.63
N MET A 121 0.60 0.74 -1.16
CA MET A 121 -0.01 -0.38 -1.89
C MET A 121 -1.53 -0.21 -1.89
N VAL A 122 -2.14 -0.26 -3.08
CA VAL A 122 -3.60 -0.13 -3.26
C VAL A 122 -4.22 -1.51 -3.48
N SER A 123 -3.61 -2.30 -4.36
CA SER A 123 -4.01 -3.68 -4.60
C SER A 123 -2.88 -4.49 -5.24
N CYS A 124 -2.82 -5.79 -4.94
CA CYS A 124 -1.88 -6.71 -5.52
C CYS A 124 -2.53 -8.07 -5.79
N CYS A 125 -2.13 -8.71 -6.89
CA CYS A 125 -2.63 -10.00 -7.33
C CYS A 125 -1.48 -10.86 -7.82
N VAL A 126 -1.48 -12.13 -7.44
CA VAL A 126 -0.68 -13.18 -8.08
C VAL A 126 -1.61 -13.97 -8.99
N PHE A 127 -1.20 -14.16 -10.23
CA PHE A 127 -1.98 -14.84 -11.26
C PHE A 127 -1.11 -15.77 -12.10
N GLU A 128 -1.75 -16.71 -12.78
CA GLU A 128 -1.10 -17.61 -13.74
C GLU A 128 -0.97 -16.95 -15.11
N VAL A 129 0.27 -16.84 -15.60
CA VAL A 129 0.59 -16.12 -16.85
C VAL A 129 -0.02 -16.78 -18.08
N ALA A 130 -0.17 -18.11 -18.07
CA ALA A 130 -0.69 -18.86 -19.22
C ALA A 130 -2.20 -18.72 -19.42
N THR A 131 -2.96 -18.63 -18.32
CA THR A 131 -4.43 -18.64 -18.33
C THR A 131 -5.03 -17.29 -17.97
N GLY A 132 -4.26 -16.39 -17.36
CA GLY A 132 -4.76 -15.14 -16.77
C GLY A 132 -5.61 -15.36 -15.52
N ARG A 133 -5.58 -16.56 -14.92
CA ARG A 133 -6.38 -16.88 -13.73
C ARG A 133 -5.74 -16.30 -12.47
N GLU A 134 -6.52 -15.63 -11.65
CA GLU A 134 -6.09 -15.20 -10.33
C GLU A 134 -5.86 -16.39 -9.39
N ILE A 135 -4.82 -16.29 -8.55
CA ILE A 135 -4.49 -17.29 -7.53
C ILE A 135 -4.71 -16.69 -6.14
N VAL A 136 -4.11 -15.53 -5.88
CA VAL A 136 -4.19 -14.82 -4.60
C VAL A 136 -4.29 -13.32 -4.86
N HIS A 137 -5.14 -12.62 -4.11
CA HIS A 137 -5.33 -11.18 -4.22
C HIS A 137 -5.44 -10.53 -2.85
N ALA A 138 -4.96 -9.29 -2.75
CA ALA A 138 -5.22 -8.40 -1.63
C ALA A 138 -5.45 -6.96 -2.11
N GLY A 139 -6.22 -6.21 -1.33
CA GLY A 139 -6.66 -4.85 -1.65
C GLY A 139 -8.10 -4.79 -2.12
N ALA A 140 -8.58 -3.57 -2.39
CA ALA A 140 -9.99 -3.34 -2.70
C ALA A 140 -10.24 -3.15 -4.20
N SER A 141 -9.56 -2.19 -4.82
CA SER A 141 -9.75 -1.84 -6.22
C SER A 141 -8.42 -1.39 -6.83
N PRO A 142 -8.02 -1.90 -8.01
CA PRO A 142 -8.75 -2.85 -8.85
C PRO A 142 -8.89 -4.26 -8.24
N GLY A 143 -9.93 -5.00 -8.63
CA GLY A 143 -10.19 -6.36 -8.13
C GLY A 143 -9.29 -7.43 -8.76
N ALA A 144 -9.25 -8.62 -8.17
CA ALA A 144 -8.39 -9.74 -8.56
C ALA A 144 -8.47 -10.08 -10.07
N ALA A 145 -9.68 -10.31 -10.57
CA ALA A 145 -9.91 -10.71 -11.96
C ALA A 145 -9.39 -9.67 -12.96
N ALA A 146 -9.69 -8.38 -12.72
CA ALA A 146 -9.23 -7.29 -13.59
C ALA A 146 -7.70 -7.14 -13.57
N LEU A 147 -7.07 -7.33 -12.40
CA LEU A 147 -5.60 -7.31 -12.31
C LEU A 147 -4.97 -8.48 -13.04
N ALA A 148 -5.54 -9.67 -12.94
CA ALA A 148 -5.03 -10.88 -13.59
C ALA A 148 -5.18 -10.80 -15.12
N GLU A 149 -6.36 -10.39 -15.61
CA GLU A 149 -6.65 -10.19 -17.02
C GLU A 149 -5.67 -9.21 -17.66
N HIS A 150 -5.65 -7.95 -17.18
CA HIS A 150 -4.77 -6.92 -17.74
C HIS A 150 -3.28 -7.19 -17.48
N GLY A 151 -2.96 -7.85 -16.36
CA GLY A 151 -1.60 -8.27 -16.05
C GLY A 151 -1.05 -9.26 -17.08
N SER A 152 -1.87 -10.24 -17.46
CA SER A 152 -1.53 -11.25 -18.46
C SER A 152 -1.38 -10.66 -19.86
N GLU A 153 -2.28 -9.76 -20.26
CA GLU A 153 -2.22 -9.05 -21.55
C GLU A 153 -0.94 -8.23 -21.68
N LEU A 154 -0.61 -7.47 -20.64
CA LEU A 154 0.57 -6.62 -20.61
C LEU A 154 1.86 -7.45 -20.65
N LEU A 155 1.95 -8.54 -19.88
CA LEU A 155 3.09 -9.46 -19.95
C LEU A 155 3.22 -10.11 -21.32
N ALA A 156 2.11 -10.53 -21.93
CA ALA A 156 2.11 -11.12 -23.27
C ALA A 156 2.63 -10.13 -24.32
N ALA A 157 2.20 -8.86 -24.25
CA ALA A 157 2.68 -7.80 -25.13
C ALA A 157 4.18 -7.53 -24.93
N MET A 158 4.66 -7.44 -23.68
CA MET A 158 6.08 -7.23 -23.38
C MET A 158 6.95 -8.42 -23.83
N LEU A 159 6.48 -9.66 -23.62
CA LEU A 159 7.12 -10.87 -24.12
C LEU A 159 7.20 -10.90 -25.65
N SER A 160 6.12 -10.52 -26.33
CA SER A 160 6.10 -10.45 -27.79
C SER A 160 7.10 -9.43 -28.30
N THR A 161 7.14 -8.24 -27.71
CA THR A 161 8.12 -7.19 -28.04
C THR A 161 9.55 -7.67 -27.80
N SER A 162 9.83 -8.33 -26.67
CA SER A 162 11.15 -8.89 -26.37
C SER A 162 11.60 -9.90 -27.44
N ARG A 163 10.69 -10.79 -27.88
CA ARG A 163 10.98 -11.76 -28.95
C ARG A 163 11.26 -11.08 -30.28
N THR A 164 10.41 -10.15 -30.69
CA THR A 164 10.56 -9.42 -31.96
C THR A 164 11.85 -8.61 -32.01
N LEU A 165 12.26 -8.04 -30.88
CA LEU A 165 13.52 -7.27 -30.77
C LEU A 165 14.75 -8.13 -30.50
N GLY A 166 14.62 -9.46 -30.31
CA GLY A 166 15.73 -10.34 -30.01
C GLY A 166 16.34 -10.17 -28.60
N LEU A 167 15.57 -9.66 -27.64
CA LEU A 167 16.02 -9.39 -26.25
C LEU A 167 15.86 -10.60 -25.31
N GLY A 168 15.43 -11.74 -25.83
CA GLY A 168 15.31 -13.01 -25.10
C GLY A 168 13.88 -13.43 -24.77
N HIS A 169 13.77 -14.49 -23.95
CA HIS A 169 12.52 -15.19 -23.65
C HIS A 169 12.18 -15.27 -22.16
N ALA A 170 12.96 -14.60 -21.30
CA ALA A 170 12.66 -14.52 -19.88
C ALA A 170 11.38 -13.70 -19.64
N LEU A 171 10.64 -14.00 -18.56
CA LEU A 171 9.49 -13.21 -18.19
C LEU A 171 9.95 -11.78 -17.81
N PRO A 172 9.42 -10.73 -18.43
CA PRO A 172 9.85 -9.36 -18.16
C PRO A 172 9.42 -8.91 -16.76
N ASP A 173 10.28 -8.13 -16.11
CA ASP A 173 9.95 -7.29 -14.95
C ASP A 173 9.71 -5.86 -15.44
N ALA A 174 8.60 -5.26 -15.04
CA ALA A 174 8.18 -3.94 -15.47
C ALA A 174 7.65 -3.11 -14.31
N ALA A 175 8.10 -1.85 -14.27
CA ALA A 175 7.57 -0.84 -13.37
C ALA A 175 7.06 0.34 -14.22
N ILE A 176 5.75 0.56 -14.21
CA ILE A 176 5.06 1.50 -15.09
C ILE A 176 4.53 2.65 -14.25
N THR A 177 4.82 3.88 -14.68
CA THR A 177 4.30 5.08 -14.03
C THR A 177 3.14 5.63 -14.83
N LEU A 178 1.96 5.68 -14.21
CA LEU A 178 0.77 6.31 -14.75
C LEU A 178 0.60 7.72 -14.16
N GLY A 179 -0.55 8.34 -14.43
CA GLY A 179 -0.90 9.67 -13.90
C GLY A 179 -0.90 9.67 -12.36
N ALA A 180 -1.73 8.82 -11.75
CA ALA A 180 -1.96 8.75 -10.31
C ALA A 180 -1.41 7.47 -9.64
N HIS A 181 -0.99 6.47 -10.41
CA HIS A 181 -0.59 5.16 -9.89
C HIS A 181 0.73 4.69 -10.48
N HIS A 182 1.40 3.79 -9.78
CA HIS A 182 2.44 2.95 -10.32
C HIS A 182 1.95 1.51 -10.43
N LEU A 183 2.26 0.85 -11.55
CA LEU A 183 2.06 -0.59 -11.70
C LEU A 183 3.42 -1.29 -11.61
N LEU A 184 3.44 -2.45 -10.97
CA LEU A 184 4.59 -3.34 -10.96
C LEU A 184 4.14 -4.71 -11.44
N LEU A 185 4.82 -5.24 -12.46
CA LEU A 185 4.61 -6.59 -12.97
C LEU A 185 5.92 -7.35 -12.93
N ARG A 186 5.94 -8.52 -12.30
CA ARG A 186 7.15 -9.35 -12.22
C ARG A 186 6.85 -10.83 -12.05
N ALA A 187 7.81 -11.67 -12.41
CA ALA A 187 7.77 -13.09 -12.05
C ALA A 187 7.80 -13.26 -10.52
N VAL A 188 7.05 -14.25 -10.04
CA VAL A 188 7.15 -14.69 -8.64
C VAL A 188 8.33 -15.66 -8.52
N PRO A 189 9.30 -15.42 -7.62
CA PRO A 189 10.44 -16.31 -7.41
C PRO A 189 10.00 -17.72 -7.05
N LYS A 190 10.72 -18.74 -7.54
CA LYS A 190 10.45 -20.17 -7.28
C LYS A 190 9.07 -20.69 -7.71
N HIS A 191 8.27 -19.86 -8.38
CA HIS A 191 6.96 -20.21 -8.91
C HIS A 191 6.91 -19.91 -10.41
N PRO A 192 7.50 -20.77 -11.27
CA PRO A 192 7.49 -20.56 -12.71
C PRO A 192 6.05 -20.56 -13.23
N GLY A 193 5.74 -19.61 -14.11
CA GLY A 193 4.39 -19.44 -14.66
C GLY A 193 3.47 -18.54 -13.84
N PHE A 194 3.89 -18.08 -12.64
CA PHE A 194 3.16 -17.08 -11.86
C PHE A 194 3.79 -15.70 -11.96
N ALA A 195 2.93 -14.68 -11.99
CA ALA A 195 3.34 -13.29 -11.98
C ALA A 195 2.57 -12.49 -10.92
N LEU A 196 3.25 -11.52 -10.35
CA LEU A 196 2.70 -10.49 -9.47
C LEU A 196 2.30 -9.28 -10.32
N HIS A 197 1.09 -8.78 -10.13
CA HIS A 197 0.64 -7.46 -10.58
C HIS A 197 0.25 -6.64 -9.35
N ALA A 198 0.99 -5.56 -9.09
CA ALA A 198 0.75 -4.66 -7.97
C ALA A 198 0.45 -3.24 -8.46
N VAL A 199 -0.49 -2.59 -7.78
CA VAL A 199 -0.93 -1.21 -8.00
C VAL A 199 -0.59 -0.41 -6.76
N LEU A 200 0.19 0.64 -6.95
CA LEU A 200 0.61 1.56 -5.90
C LEU A 200 0.08 2.96 -6.18
N ASP A 201 -0.30 3.68 -5.14
CA ASP A 201 -0.65 5.09 -5.20
C ASP A 201 0.64 5.92 -5.32
N LYS A 202 0.76 6.70 -6.39
CA LYS A 202 1.93 7.54 -6.66
C LYS A 202 2.17 8.63 -5.61
N THR A 203 1.12 9.09 -4.94
CA THR A 203 1.21 10.13 -3.92
C THR A 203 1.78 9.61 -2.61
N HIS A 204 1.56 8.33 -2.31
CA HIS A 204 1.93 7.71 -1.04
C HIS A 204 3.10 6.71 -1.17
N ALA A 205 3.29 6.09 -2.33
CA ALA A 205 4.30 5.07 -2.57
C ALA A 205 5.56 5.63 -3.24
N ASN A 206 6.72 5.23 -2.74
CA ASN A 206 7.99 5.37 -3.46
C ASN A 206 8.28 4.07 -4.22
N LEU A 207 8.18 4.12 -5.55
CA LEU A 207 8.33 2.94 -6.41
C LEU A 207 9.68 2.22 -6.23
N THR A 208 10.78 2.96 -6.09
CA THR A 208 12.11 2.37 -5.88
C THR A 208 12.18 1.62 -4.55
N LEU A 209 11.63 2.22 -3.49
CA LEU A 209 11.58 1.62 -2.17
C LEU A 209 10.68 0.37 -2.19
N ALA A 210 9.50 0.48 -2.78
CA ALA A 210 8.56 -0.64 -2.92
C ALA A 210 9.22 -1.84 -3.63
N ARG A 211 9.93 -1.62 -4.76
CA ARG A 211 10.65 -2.70 -5.46
C ARG A 211 11.71 -3.37 -4.57
N LEU A 212 12.45 -2.59 -3.78
CA LEU A 212 13.44 -3.12 -2.84
C LEU A 212 12.80 -3.91 -1.70
N GLN A 213 11.65 -3.46 -1.18
CA GLN A 213 10.90 -4.20 -0.15
C GLN A 213 10.37 -5.52 -0.69
N ILE A 214 9.74 -5.50 -1.87
CA ILE A 214 9.21 -6.71 -2.53
C ILE A 214 10.35 -7.71 -2.74
N LEU A 215 11.51 -7.26 -3.24
CA LEU A 215 12.68 -8.12 -3.42
C LEU A 215 13.18 -8.76 -2.11
N ARG A 216 13.09 -8.05 -0.97
CA ARG A 216 13.47 -8.63 0.33
C ARG A 216 12.45 -9.66 0.81
N MET A 217 11.18 -9.46 0.51
CA MET A 217 10.09 -10.34 0.91
C MET A 217 10.06 -11.64 0.10
N ASP A 218 10.68 -11.65 -1.08
CA ASP A 218 10.91 -12.86 -1.87
C ASP A 218 11.63 -13.97 -1.10
N ALA A 219 12.39 -13.62 -0.04
CA ALA A 219 13.02 -14.58 0.86
C ALA A 219 12.01 -15.51 1.58
N ILE A 220 10.71 -15.18 1.60
CA ILE A 220 9.66 -16.06 2.13
C ILE A 220 9.58 -17.40 1.40
N PHE A 221 10.00 -17.43 0.13
CA PHE A 221 10.05 -18.65 -0.68
C PHE A 221 11.36 -19.43 -0.46
N ASP A 222 12.31 -18.88 0.30
CA ASP A 222 13.58 -19.53 0.69
C ASP A 222 13.51 -20.31 1.99
N GLU A 223 12.49 -20.09 2.83
CA GLU A 223 12.29 -20.90 4.04
C GLU A 223 11.92 -22.34 3.66
N PRO A 224 12.65 -23.36 4.17
CA PRO A 224 12.24 -24.74 3.98
C PRO A 224 10.90 -24.96 4.69
N ALA A 225 9.93 -25.54 3.98
CA ALA A 225 8.71 -26.05 4.59
C ALA A 225 9.12 -27.12 5.62
N GLY A 226 9.05 -26.75 6.90
CA GLY A 226 9.41 -27.61 8.03
C GLY A 226 8.39 -28.71 8.29
#